data_AF-A0A1Y3ETW5-F1
#
_entry.id   AF-A0A1Y3ETW5-F1
#
_cell.length_a   1.000
_cell.length_b   1.000
_cell.length_c   1.000
_cell.angle_alpha   90.00
_cell.angle_beta   90.00
_cell.angle_gamma   90.00
#
_symmetry.space_group_name_H-M   'P 1'
#
loop_
_entity.id
_entity.type
_entity.pdbx_description
1 polymer ?
#
loop_
_entity_poly.entity_id
_entity_poly.type
_entity_poly.pdbx_seq_one_letter_code
_entity_poly.pdbx_strand_id
1 'polypeptide(L)'
;MTFTDVVSTLKLIDQTIKHYNTANETDAVLKDMSPAENVIKYIKMMKKLKSAMEFFSSNEIHKSQLERVETTFNFGCTALEQEFKVLLRRNRANFSAAQVLASIDDSYGASPLFCILCSSVSVPLGEDTEDLKALSNWLVNDSPTKDYLNIYADVACTSILKILKSIFETSRNNASVEELKLNSAATRKDSKAWMLNRKTLRQYSADLTNRRVTLAVENVTKEGALENSAESVVFLFVSFMNEGKLVDNLFRFSQSDAYVCLKSVLVKPLNYILDCAKEFLQQAHRNLGRNDLAAVFCLLPLSKYIHRSQDRFKEFMKFSEPALQERFNTILKSVDSTCVDALEKFVDHVKNDQEKFIPSDCTVHQLTSNALIFLEQLMIESQALAVVLSSKQKDSPTTVVPKLLDNPKSRRTSGCQ
;
A
#
# COMPACT_ATOMS: atom_id res chain seq x y z
N MET A 1 -11.25 -71.44 -2.24
CA MET A 1 -11.36 -70.39 -3.27
C MET A 1 -12.69 -70.58 -3.97
N THR A 2 -13.67 -69.76 -3.62
CA THR A 2 -14.95 -69.76 -4.32
C THR A 2 -14.78 -69.04 -5.66
N PHE A 3 -15.60 -69.34 -6.67
CA PHE A 3 -15.54 -68.70 -7.99
C PHE A 3 -15.60 -67.16 -7.90
N THR A 4 -16.23 -66.64 -6.84
CA THR A 4 -16.28 -65.24 -6.46
C THR A 4 -14.90 -64.65 -6.13
N ASP A 5 -14.00 -65.40 -5.49
CA ASP A 5 -12.62 -64.98 -5.19
C ASP A 5 -11.79 -64.82 -6.47
N VAL A 6 -11.98 -65.69 -7.46
CA VAL A 6 -11.23 -65.63 -8.72
C VAL A 6 -11.60 -64.38 -9.52
N VAL A 7 -12.89 -64.05 -9.59
CA VAL A 7 -13.39 -62.88 -10.32
C VAL A 7 -12.97 -61.56 -9.64
N SER A 8 -12.98 -61.49 -8.31
CA SER A 8 -12.49 -60.31 -7.57
C SER A 8 -10.98 -60.14 -7.72
N THR A 9 -10.21 -61.23 -7.72
CA THR A 9 -8.75 -61.19 -7.95
C THR A 9 -8.40 -60.73 -9.36
N LEU A 10 -9.13 -61.20 -10.38
CA LEU A 10 -8.94 -60.78 -11.78
C LEU A 10 -9.22 -59.28 -11.97
N LYS A 11 -10.28 -58.77 -11.34
CA LYS A 11 -10.59 -57.34 -11.33
C LYS A 11 -9.49 -56.50 -10.67
N LEU A 12 -8.91 -57.00 -9.57
CA LEU A 12 -7.80 -56.33 -8.88
C LEU A 12 -6.56 -56.27 -9.78
N ILE A 13 -6.25 -57.35 -10.51
CA ILE A 13 -5.12 -57.41 -11.45
C ILE A 13 -5.33 -56.43 -12.61
N ASP A 14 -6.51 -56.40 -13.23
CA ASP A 14 -6.83 -55.47 -14.33
C ASP A 14 -6.75 -54.01 -13.86
N GLN A 15 -7.25 -53.71 -12.66
CA GLN A 15 -7.12 -52.38 -12.05
C GLN A 15 -5.66 -52.02 -11.80
N THR A 16 -4.87 -52.97 -11.30
CA THR A 16 -3.43 -52.78 -11.05
C THR A 16 -2.71 -52.46 -12.36
N ILE A 17 -2.87 -53.27 -13.41
CA ILE A 17 -2.25 -53.04 -14.72
C ILE A 17 -2.63 -51.66 -15.28
N LYS A 18 -3.90 -51.26 -15.14
CA LYS A 18 -4.36 -49.94 -15.58
C LYS A 18 -3.65 -48.81 -14.84
N HIS A 19 -3.50 -48.89 -13.51
CA HIS A 19 -2.80 -47.88 -12.73
C HIS A 19 -1.30 -47.82 -13.04
N TYR A 20 -0.65 -48.96 -13.33
CA TYR A 20 0.74 -49.01 -13.78
C TYR A 20 0.94 -48.36 -15.14
N ASN A 21 0.10 -48.69 -16.13
CA ASN A 21 0.17 -48.07 -17.46
C ASN A 21 -0.08 -46.56 -17.37
N THR A 22 -1.09 -46.17 -16.58
CA THR A 22 -1.39 -44.74 -16.33
C THR A 22 -0.21 -44.02 -15.69
N ALA A 23 0.46 -44.63 -14.69
CA ALA A 23 1.63 -44.05 -14.04
C ALA A 23 2.82 -43.89 -15.01
N ASN A 24 3.10 -44.88 -15.86
CA ASN A 24 4.17 -44.79 -16.85
C ASN A 24 3.89 -43.75 -17.94
N GLU A 25 2.65 -43.72 -18.47
CA GLU A 25 2.24 -42.73 -19.47
C GLU A 25 2.31 -41.30 -18.90
N THR A 26 1.81 -41.10 -17.67
CA THR A 26 1.86 -39.79 -17.02
C THR A 26 3.28 -39.37 -16.67
N ASP A 27 4.15 -40.29 -16.23
CA ASP A 27 5.56 -40.02 -15.94
C ASP A 27 6.33 -39.57 -17.18
N ALA A 28 6.12 -40.22 -18.33
CA ALA A 28 6.72 -39.80 -19.60
C ALA A 28 6.25 -38.39 -20.00
N VAL A 29 4.94 -38.14 -19.94
CA VAL A 29 4.39 -36.84 -20.33
C VAL A 29 4.83 -35.71 -19.38
N LEU A 30 4.88 -35.94 -18.07
CA LEU A 30 5.25 -34.91 -17.08
C LEU A 30 6.74 -34.54 -17.12
N LYS A 31 7.60 -35.43 -17.64
CA LYS A 31 9.04 -35.18 -17.83
C LYS A 31 9.32 -34.44 -19.14
N ASP A 32 8.57 -34.72 -20.20
CA ASP A 32 8.80 -34.11 -21.51
C ASP A 32 8.04 -32.78 -21.68
N MET A 33 6.87 -32.62 -21.06
CA MET A 33 6.02 -31.44 -21.21
C MET A 33 6.31 -30.40 -20.14
N SER A 34 6.55 -29.15 -20.55
CA SER A 34 6.57 -28.02 -19.61
C SER A 34 5.14 -27.57 -19.29
N PRO A 35 4.82 -27.25 -18.02
CA PRO A 35 3.55 -26.59 -17.67
C PRO A 35 3.28 -25.32 -18.47
N ALA A 36 4.33 -24.59 -18.88
CA ALA A 36 4.22 -23.36 -19.67
C ALA A 36 3.58 -23.57 -21.05
N GLU A 37 3.68 -24.78 -21.61
CA GLU A 37 3.09 -25.09 -22.93
C GLU A 37 1.59 -25.34 -22.83
N ASN A 38 1.13 -25.99 -21.77
CA ASN A 38 -0.28 -26.29 -21.54
C ASN A 38 -0.57 -26.65 -20.08
N VAL A 39 -0.87 -25.63 -19.28
CA VAL A 39 -1.16 -25.77 -17.84
C VAL A 39 -2.33 -26.73 -17.59
N ILE A 40 -3.40 -26.62 -18.38
CA ILE A 40 -4.62 -27.43 -18.22
C ILE A 40 -4.33 -28.92 -18.43
N LYS A 41 -3.59 -29.27 -19.49
CA LYS A 41 -3.19 -30.65 -19.79
C LYS A 41 -2.25 -31.18 -18.72
N TYR A 42 -1.30 -30.38 -18.25
CA TYR A 42 -0.39 -30.76 -17.18
C TYR A 42 -1.13 -31.08 -15.88
N ILE A 43 -2.05 -30.21 -15.46
CA ILE A 43 -2.94 -30.42 -14.29
C ILE A 43 -3.75 -31.72 -14.45
N LYS A 44 -4.27 -32.01 -15.64
CA LYS A 44 -5.00 -33.25 -15.90
C LYS A 44 -4.13 -34.49 -15.71
N MET A 45 -2.86 -34.45 -16.12
CA MET A 45 -1.92 -35.56 -15.88
C MET A 45 -1.55 -35.69 -14.41
N MET A 46 -1.36 -34.57 -13.69
CA MET A 46 -1.13 -34.57 -12.25
C MET A 46 -2.28 -35.21 -11.46
N LYS A 47 -3.54 -34.94 -11.84
CA LYS A 47 -4.72 -35.59 -11.21
C LYS A 47 -4.77 -37.09 -11.45
N LYS A 48 -4.40 -37.54 -12.65
CA LYS A 48 -4.30 -38.98 -12.97
C LYS A 48 -3.19 -39.65 -12.15
N LEU A 49 -2.04 -38.99 -12.02
CA LEU A 49 -0.91 -39.47 -11.24
C LEU A 49 -1.29 -39.60 -9.76
N LYS A 50 -1.98 -38.59 -9.20
CA LYS A 50 -2.51 -38.62 -7.82
C LYS A 50 -3.46 -39.79 -7.57
N SER A 51 -4.39 -40.06 -8.51
CA SER A 51 -5.27 -41.24 -8.41
C SER A 51 -4.51 -42.56 -8.44
N ALA A 52 -3.42 -42.65 -9.21
CA ALA A 52 -2.53 -43.82 -9.19
C ALA A 52 -1.74 -43.93 -7.87
N MET A 53 -1.31 -42.81 -7.29
CA MET A 53 -0.68 -42.79 -5.96
C MET A 53 -1.61 -43.32 -4.88
N GLU A 54 -2.86 -42.83 -4.82
CA GLU A 54 -3.86 -43.29 -3.84
C GLU A 54 -4.11 -44.81 -3.93
N PHE A 55 -4.11 -45.37 -5.15
CA PHE A 55 -4.21 -46.80 -5.38
C PHE A 55 -2.98 -47.56 -4.85
N PHE A 56 -1.77 -47.10 -5.14
CA PHE A 56 -0.55 -47.77 -4.68
C PHE A 56 -0.33 -47.64 -3.17
N SER A 57 -0.76 -46.55 -2.55
CA SER A 57 -0.72 -46.36 -1.08
C SER A 57 -1.58 -47.37 -0.31
N SER A 58 -2.56 -47.99 -0.98
CA SER A 58 -3.46 -48.96 -0.35
C SER A 58 -2.85 -50.36 -0.22
N ASN A 59 -1.71 -50.64 -0.87
CA ASN A 59 -1.13 -51.98 -0.95
C ASN A 59 0.39 -51.97 -0.68
N GLU A 60 0.84 -52.58 0.42
CA GLU A 60 2.26 -52.64 0.81
C GLU A 60 3.18 -53.30 -0.26
N ILE A 61 2.60 -54.13 -1.13
CA ILE A 61 3.29 -54.83 -2.22
C ILE A 61 3.86 -53.84 -3.26
N HIS A 62 3.32 -52.62 -3.34
CA HIS A 62 3.67 -51.64 -4.38
C HIS A 62 4.56 -50.48 -3.90
N LYS A 63 5.26 -50.65 -2.77
CA LYS A 63 6.06 -49.59 -2.13
C LYS A 63 7.10 -48.93 -3.05
N SER A 64 7.85 -49.70 -3.84
CA SER A 64 8.85 -49.15 -4.77
C SER A 64 8.24 -48.33 -5.91
N GLN A 65 7.01 -48.66 -6.31
CA GLN A 65 6.29 -47.95 -7.35
C GLN A 65 5.63 -46.71 -6.80
N LEU A 66 5.14 -46.77 -5.56
CA LEU A 66 4.66 -45.61 -4.83
C LEU A 66 5.76 -44.55 -4.73
N GLU A 67 6.98 -44.92 -4.33
CA GLU A 67 8.12 -44.00 -4.23
C GLU A 67 8.47 -43.33 -5.57
N ARG A 68 8.44 -44.09 -6.67
CA ARG A 68 8.68 -43.55 -8.02
C ARG A 68 7.59 -42.55 -8.43
N VAL A 69 6.32 -42.92 -8.25
CA VAL A 69 5.16 -42.08 -8.61
C VAL A 69 5.11 -40.83 -7.74
N GLU A 70 5.45 -40.94 -6.45
CA GLU A 70 5.56 -39.80 -5.52
C GLU A 70 6.69 -38.85 -5.92
N THR A 71 7.84 -39.37 -6.35
CA THR A 71 8.95 -38.54 -6.85
C THR A 71 8.52 -37.75 -8.09
N THR A 72 7.87 -38.40 -9.05
CA THR A 72 7.34 -37.72 -10.25
C THR A 72 6.26 -36.69 -9.88
N PHE A 73 5.40 -37.00 -8.91
CA PHE A 73 4.37 -36.08 -8.46
C PHE A 73 4.98 -34.84 -7.80
N ASN A 74 5.97 -35.00 -6.91
CA ASN A 74 6.67 -33.89 -6.28
C ASN A 74 7.43 -33.02 -7.30
N PHE A 75 8.02 -33.64 -8.33
CA PHE A 75 8.61 -32.92 -9.46
C PHE A 75 7.55 -32.07 -10.19
N GLY A 76 6.39 -32.66 -10.49
CA GLY A 76 5.30 -31.94 -11.14
C GLY A 76 4.70 -30.82 -10.29
N CYS A 77 4.60 -31.00 -8.97
CA CYS A 77 4.21 -29.93 -8.04
C CYS A 77 5.18 -28.76 -8.13
N THR A 78 6.49 -29.02 -8.08
CA THR A 78 7.52 -27.98 -8.18
C THR A 78 7.44 -27.25 -9.53
N ALA A 79 7.22 -27.97 -10.63
CA ALA A 79 7.07 -27.38 -11.96
C ALA A 79 5.83 -26.48 -12.06
N LEU A 80 4.69 -26.93 -11.52
CA LEU A 80 3.45 -26.15 -11.43
C LEU A 80 3.61 -24.89 -10.56
N GLU A 81 4.35 -24.97 -9.46
CA GLU A 81 4.65 -23.82 -8.61
C GLU A 81 5.55 -22.78 -9.30
N GLN A 82 6.52 -23.22 -10.10
CA GLN A 82 7.33 -22.30 -10.90
C GLN A 82 6.49 -21.62 -11.99
N GLU A 83 5.61 -22.36 -12.67
CA GLU A 83 4.73 -21.77 -13.67
C GLU A 83 3.73 -20.79 -13.05
N PHE A 84 3.19 -21.13 -11.88
CA PHE A 84 2.35 -20.23 -11.10
C PHE A 84 3.06 -18.90 -10.81
N LYS A 85 4.32 -18.95 -10.41
CA LYS A 85 5.16 -17.76 -10.19
C LYS A 85 5.32 -16.92 -11.46
N VAL A 86 5.51 -17.55 -12.61
CA VAL A 86 5.66 -16.88 -13.91
C VAL A 86 4.36 -16.20 -14.33
N LEU A 87 3.24 -16.92 -14.30
CA LEU A 87 1.91 -16.38 -14.64
C LEU A 87 1.53 -15.22 -13.73
N LEU A 88 1.77 -15.33 -12.41
CA LEU A 88 1.53 -14.24 -11.46
C LEU A 88 2.33 -12.98 -11.78
N ARG A 89 3.62 -13.12 -12.10
CA ARG A 89 4.47 -11.97 -12.44
C ARG A 89 4.02 -11.30 -13.72
N ARG A 90 3.65 -12.09 -14.73
CA ARG A 90 3.16 -11.57 -16.01
C ARG A 90 1.83 -10.83 -15.85
N ASN A 91 0.89 -11.40 -15.08
CA ASN A 91 -0.38 -10.76 -14.76
C ASN A 91 -0.19 -9.43 -14.01
N ARG A 92 0.73 -9.39 -13.03
CA ARG A 92 1.02 -8.17 -12.24
C ARG A 92 1.94 -7.16 -12.93
N ALA A 93 2.56 -7.51 -14.07
CA ALA A 93 3.44 -6.60 -14.81
C ALA A 93 2.70 -5.44 -15.50
N ASN A 94 1.38 -5.54 -15.66
CA ASN A 94 0.55 -4.57 -16.36
C ASN A 94 0.30 -3.28 -15.55
N PHE A 95 0.82 -3.16 -14.33
CA PHE A 95 0.57 -2.03 -13.46
C PHE A 95 1.71 -1.01 -13.46
N SER A 96 1.39 0.22 -13.86
CA SER A 96 2.30 1.37 -13.77
C SER A 96 1.93 2.30 -12.62
N ALA A 97 2.93 2.96 -12.03
CA ALA A 97 2.71 4.02 -11.04
C ALA A 97 1.78 5.12 -11.56
N ALA A 98 1.81 5.41 -12.86
CA ALA A 98 0.94 6.39 -13.50
C ALA A 98 -0.55 6.01 -13.41
N GLN A 99 -0.88 4.74 -13.60
CA GLN A 99 -2.26 4.24 -13.49
C GLN A 99 -2.77 4.26 -12.04
N VAL A 100 -1.92 3.85 -11.07
CA VAL A 100 -2.26 3.96 -9.63
C VAL A 100 -2.57 5.40 -9.31
N LEU A 101 -1.64 6.29 -9.67
CA LEU A 101 -1.79 7.70 -9.40
C LEU A 101 -3.08 8.19 -10.04
N ALA A 102 -3.30 8.06 -11.35
CA ALA A 102 -4.47 8.58 -12.07
C ALA A 102 -5.84 8.22 -11.45
N SER A 103 -5.89 7.15 -10.66
CA SER A 103 -7.11 6.64 -10.05
C SER A 103 -7.38 7.15 -8.62
N ILE A 104 -6.41 7.77 -7.95
CA ILE A 104 -6.62 8.44 -6.65
C ILE A 104 -7.40 9.75 -6.87
N ASP A 105 -8.42 10.04 -6.07
CA ASP A 105 -9.16 11.30 -6.17
C ASP A 105 -8.51 12.44 -5.36
N ASP A 106 -8.96 13.69 -5.59
CA ASP A 106 -8.45 14.90 -4.91
C ASP A 106 -8.80 14.95 -3.41
N SER A 107 -9.68 14.06 -2.92
CA SER A 107 -10.04 13.95 -1.50
C SER A 107 -9.23 12.87 -0.77
N TYR A 108 -8.22 12.30 -1.46
CA TYR A 108 -7.49 11.09 -1.05
C TYR A 108 -8.41 9.89 -0.78
N GLY A 109 -9.59 9.91 -1.39
CA GLY A 109 -10.49 8.80 -1.53
C GLY A 109 -10.01 7.89 -2.67
N ALA A 110 -10.32 6.59 -2.51
CA ALA A 110 -10.22 5.67 -3.62
C ALA A 110 -11.40 5.95 -4.55
N SER A 111 -11.15 6.49 -5.75
CA SER A 111 -12.18 6.56 -6.78
C SER A 111 -12.72 5.15 -7.05
N PRO A 112 -14.01 4.98 -7.39
CA PRO A 112 -14.53 3.71 -7.90
C PRO A 112 -13.69 3.15 -9.06
N LEU A 113 -13.05 4.01 -9.86
CA LEU A 113 -12.11 3.62 -10.91
C LEU A 113 -10.81 3.00 -10.36
N PHE A 114 -10.31 3.42 -9.19
CA PHE A 114 -9.17 2.78 -8.53
C PHE A 114 -9.56 1.43 -7.96
N CYS A 115 -10.75 1.33 -7.37
CA CYS A 115 -11.31 0.06 -6.98
C CYS A 115 -11.49 -0.86 -8.20
N ILE A 116 -11.84 -0.36 -9.38
CA ILE A 116 -11.91 -1.15 -10.63
C ILE A 116 -10.52 -1.48 -11.19
N LEU A 117 -9.52 -0.61 -11.08
CA LEU A 117 -8.14 -0.88 -11.51
C LEU A 117 -7.44 -1.89 -10.60
N CYS A 118 -7.58 -1.74 -9.28
CA CYS A 118 -7.20 -2.76 -8.31
C CYS A 118 -8.04 -4.02 -8.52
N SER A 119 -9.37 -3.93 -8.68
CA SER A 119 -10.20 -5.09 -9.02
C SER A 119 -9.90 -5.64 -10.41
N SER A 120 -9.19 -4.93 -11.30
CA SER A 120 -8.70 -5.45 -12.59
C SER A 120 -7.41 -6.24 -12.47
N VAL A 121 -6.78 -6.23 -11.29
CA VAL A 121 -5.93 -7.34 -10.84
C VAL A 121 -6.77 -8.62 -10.64
N SER A 122 -8.09 -8.47 -10.45
CA SER A 122 -9.09 -9.56 -10.36
C SER A 122 -10.04 -9.65 -11.57
N VAL A 123 -10.04 -8.70 -12.52
CA VAL A 123 -10.88 -8.72 -13.73
C VAL A 123 -9.99 -9.15 -14.90
N PRO A 124 -10.15 -10.41 -15.35
CA PRO A 124 -9.24 -11.05 -16.28
C PRO A 124 -9.51 -10.60 -17.72
N LEU A 125 -8.46 -10.20 -18.42
CA LEU A 125 -8.48 -9.96 -19.87
C LEU A 125 -7.30 -10.73 -20.49
N GLY A 126 -7.51 -12.02 -20.83
CA GLY A 126 -6.55 -12.84 -21.59
C GLY A 126 -6.63 -14.35 -21.34
N GLU A 127 -6.11 -15.19 -22.26
CA GLU A 127 -6.02 -16.66 -22.15
C GLU A 127 -5.23 -17.12 -20.91
N ASP A 128 -4.14 -16.41 -20.59
CA ASP A 128 -3.28 -16.68 -19.43
C ASP A 128 -4.03 -16.65 -18.08
N THR A 129 -5.21 -16.04 -18.05
CA THR A 129 -6.02 -15.90 -16.85
C THR A 129 -6.83 -17.15 -16.54
N GLU A 130 -7.22 -17.93 -17.55
CA GLU A 130 -7.86 -19.23 -17.34
C GLU A 130 -6.85 -20.23 -16.78
N ASP A 131 -5.63 -20.21 -17.32
CA ASP A 131 -4.50 -21.01 -16.83
C ASP A 131 -4.16 -20.66 -15.39
N LEU A 132 -4.03 -19.36 -15.06
CA LEU A 132 -3.76 -18.93 -13.69
C LEU A 132 -4.87 -19.34 -12.71
N LYS A 133 -6.15 -19.25 -13.11
CA LYS A 133 -7.28 -19.70 -12.28
C LYS A 133 -7.29 -21.21 -12.09
N ALA A 134 -7.09 -21.97 -13.17
CA ALA A 134 -7.04 -23.43 -13.13
C ALA A 134 -5.90 -23.91 -12.22
N LEU A 135 -4.72 -23.31 -12.36
CA LEU A 135 -3.54 -23.59 -11.56
C LEU A 135 -3.74 -23.22 -10.09
N SER A 136 -4.29 -22.03 -9.81
CA SER A 136 -4.61 -21.59 -8.46
C SER A 136 -5.59 -22.54 -7.76
N ASN A 137 -6.64 -22.97 -8.46
CA ASN A 137 -7.61 -23.93 -7.92
C ASN A 137 -6.97 -25.30 -7.67
N TRP A 138 -6.06 -25.75 -8.54
CA TRP A 138 -5.35 -27.01 -8.31
C TRP A 138 -4.41 -26.91 -7.10
N LEU A 139 -3.62 -25.83 -6.99
CA LEU A 139 -2.70 -25.63 -5.86
C LEU A 139 -3.43 -25.61 -4.50
N VAL A 140 -4.61 -24.98 -4.44
CA VAL A 140 -5.39 -24.91 -3.19
C VAL A 140 -5.98 -26.26 -2.78
N ASN A 141 -6.45 -27.06 -3.74
CA ASN A 141 -7.21 -28.28 -3.45
C ASN A 141 -6.36 -29.56 -3.49
N ASP A 142 -5.32 -29.59 -4.33
CA ASP A 142 -4.63 -30.81 -4.71
C ASP A 142 -3.14 -30.83 -4.32
N SER A 143 -2.52 -29.68 -4.04
CA SER A 143 -1.10 -29.61 -3.68
C SER A 143 -0.82 -30.21 -2.29
N PRO A 144 0.24 -31.02 -2.13
CA PRO A 144 0.64 -31.55 -0.82
C PRO A 144 1.30 -30.48 0.06
N THR A 145 1.99 -29.52 -0.54
CA THR A 145 2.67 -28.41 0.15
C THR A 145 1.92 -27.09 -0.06
N LYS A 146 2.13 -26.16 0.88
CA LYS A 146 1.57 -24.80 0.82
C LYS A 146 2.59 -23.76 0.32
N ASP A 147 3.61 -24.18 -0.42
CA ASP A 147 4.69 -23.28 -0.87
C ASP A 147 4.19 -22.21 -1.86
N TYR A 148 3.10 -22.51 -2.58
CA TYR A 148 2.38 -21.52 -3.40
C TYR A 148 1.96 -20.26 -2.62
N LEU A 149 1.69 -20.34 -1.31
CA LEU A 149 1.36 -19.17 -0.48
C LEU A 149 2.58 -18.24 -0.35
N ASN A 150 3.77 -18.83 -0.14
CA ASN A 150 5.03 -18.08 -0.06
C ASN A 150 5.38 -17.46 -1.42
N ILE A 151 5.15 -18.21 -2.51
CA ILE A 151 5.37 -17.72 -3.89
C ILE A 151 4.46 -16.54 -4.20
N TYR A 152 3.16 -16.65 -3.92
CA TYR A 152 2.24 -15.55 -4.12
C TYR A 152 2.65 -14.34 -3.26
N ALA A 153 2.97 -14.58 -1.99
CA ALA A 153 3.35 -13.52 -1.08
C ALA A 153 4.59 -12.75 -1.55
N ASP A 154 5.62 -13.46 -2.01
CA ASP A 154 6.84 -12.88 -2.56
C ASP A 154 6.57 -12.04 -3.82
N VAL A 155 5.81 -12.59 -4.77
CA VAL A 155 5.49 -11.90 -6.02
C VAL A 155 4.64 -10.66 -5.77
N ALA A 156 3.58 -10.77 -4.96
CA ALA A 156 2.69 -9.66 -4.63
C ALA A 156 3.43 -8.58 -3.82
N CYS A 157 4.19 -8.96 -2.79
CA CYS A 157 5.03 -8.04 -2.04
C CYS A 157 5.99 -7.27 -2.95
N THR A 158 6.66 -7.97 -3.87
CA THR A 158 7.64 -7.38 -4.78
C THR A 158 6.97 -6.43 -5.79
N SER A 159 5.81 -6.81 -6.33
CA SER A 159 5.07 -5.93 -7.25
C SER A 159 4.60 -4.65 -6.57
N ILE A 160 4.02 -4.76 -5.36
CA ILE A 160 3.54 -3.60 -4.59
C ILE A 160 4.72 -2.68 -4.28
N LEU A 161 5.82 -3.24 -3.77
CA LEU A 161 6.99 -2.45 -3.41
C LEU A 161 7.59 -1.73 -4.63
N LYS A 162 7.64 -2.37 -5.80
CA LYS A 162 8.10 -1.75 -7.05
C LYS A 162 7.22 -0.56 -7.44
N ILE A 163 5.91 -0.71 -7.35
CA ILE A 163 4.94 0.35 -7.65
C ILE A 163 5.11 1.52 -6.67
N LEU A 164 5.17 1.25 -5.37
CA LEU A 164 5.35 2.27 -4.33
C LEU A 164 6.66 3.04 -4.52
N LYS A 165 7.77 2.34 -4.81
CA LYS A 165 9.05 2.98 -5.14
C LYS A 165 8.95 3.86 -6.37
N SER A 166 8.32 3.36 -7.44
CA SER A 166 8.12 4.12 -8.67
C SER A 166 7.26 5.38 -8.46
N ILE A 167 6.23 5.33 -7.61
CA ILE A 167 5.43 6.50 -7.22
C ILE A 167 6.31 7.52 -6.50
N PHE A 168 7.08 7.08 -5.50
CA PHE A 168 7.96 7.95 -4.72
C PHE A 168 9.07 8.60 -5.57
N GLU A 169 9.71 7.83 -6.45
CA GLU A 169 10.74 8.32 -7.37
C GLU A 169 10.19 9.32 -8.41
N THR A 170 9.00 9.06 -8.94
CA THR A 170 8.33 9.97 -9.89
C THR A 170 8.08 11.33 -9.24
N SER A 171 7.64 11.34 -7.98
CA SER A 171 7.46 12.57 -7.21
C SER A 171 8.79 13.30 -6.97
N ARG A 172 9.84 12.58 -6.55
CA ARG A 172 11.17 13.16 -6.29
C ARG A 172 11.82 13.75 -7.54
N ASN A 173 11.68 13.08 -8.69
CA ASN A 173 12.24 13.58 -9.95
C ASN A 173 11.52 14.83 -10.47
N ASN A 174 10.22 14.98 -10.21
CA ASN A 174 9.51 16.21 -10.54
C ASN A 174 10.03 17.41 -9.73
N ALA A 175 10.41 17.22 -8.46
CA ALA A 175 11.06 18.28 -7.67
C ALA A 175 12.36 18.78 -8.34
N SER A 176 13.18 17.88 -8.87
CA SER A 176 14.44 18.24 -9.57
C SER A 176 14.22 18.94 -10.92
N VAL A 177 13.13 18.63 -11.63
CA VAL A 177 12.82 19.26 -12.93
C VAL A 177 12.18 20.64 -12.74
N GLU A 178 11.40 20.84 -11.68
CA GLU A 178 10.94 22.17 -11.26
C GLU A 178 12.14 23.08 -10.89
N GLU A 179 13.14 22.54 -10.17
CA GLU A 179 14.39 23.23 -9.82
C GLU A 179 15.20 23.69 -11.05
N LEU A 180 15.14 22.96 -12.18
CA LEU A 180 15.83 23.32 -13.43
C LEU A 180 15.05 24.35 -14.28
N LYS A 181 13.72 24.38 -14.17
CA LYS A 181 12.85 25.32 -14.90
C LYS A 181 12.84 26.72 -14.29
N LEU A 182 13.00 26.84 -12.97
CA LEU A 182 13.18 28.14 -12.30
C LEU A 182 14.49 28.84 -12.70
N ASN A 183 15.47 28.08 -13.18
CA ASN A 183 16.78 28.59 -13.60
C ASN A 183 16.95 28.72 -15.14
N SER A 184 15.98 28.26 -15.94
CA SER A 184 16.04 28.40 -17.39
C SER A 184 14.65 28.55 -18.00
N ALA A 185 14.36 29.74 -18.52
CA ALA A 185 13.14 30.06 -19.25
C ALA A 185 13.17 29.47 -20.66
N ALA A 186 13.31 28.15 -20.82
CA ALA A 186 13.16 27.51 -22.11
C ALA A 186 12.93 25.99 -22.02
N THR A 187 11.75 25.57 -22.49
CA THR A 187 11.47 24.39 -23.33
C THR A 187 10.55 23.27 -22.83
N ARG A 188 9.70 22.89 -23.80
CA ARG A 188 9.02 21.61 -24.09
C ARG A 188 7.82 21.21 -23.20
N LYS A 189 6.66 21.75 -23.60
CA LYS A 189 5.37 21.04 -23.60
C LYS A 189 5.52 19.78 -24.45
N ASP A 190 4.89 18.67 -24.04
CA ASP A 190 4.43 17.54 -24.89
C ASP A 190 4.63 16.12 -24.31
N SER A 191 5.06 15.94 -23.04
CA SER A 191 5.08 14.58 -22.43
C SER A 191 4.49 14.45 -21.03
N LYS A 192 3.87 15.51 -20.48
CA LYS A 192 3.37 15.52 -19.08
C LYS A 192 1.92 16.04 -18.92
N ALA A 193 1.10 15.92 -19.96
CA ALA A 193 -0.27 16.45 -19.97
C ALA A 193 -1.19 15.86 -18.89
N TRP A 194 -0.97 14.61 -18.47
CA TRP A 194 -1.83 13.94 -17.49
C TRP A 194 -1.61 14.40 -16.03
N MET A 195 -0.47 15.03 -15.72
CA MET A 195 -0.20 15.61 -14.38
C MET A 195 -0.47 17.11 -14.30
N LEU A 196 -0.48 17.85 -15.42
CA LEU A 196 -0.80 19.28 -15.42
C LEU A 196 -2.26 19.58 -15.02
N ASN A 197 -3.16 18.58 -15.09
CA ASN A 197 -4.58 18.72 -14.79
C ASN A 197 -5.02 18.08 -13.47
N ARG A 198 -4.12 17.48 -12.67
CA ARG A 198 -4.49 16.84 -11.40
C ARG A 198 -4.26 17.77 -10.21
N LYS A 199 -5.34 18.05 -9.48
CA LYS A 199 -5.39 18.99 -8.35
C LYS A 199 -5.25 18.24 -7.01
N THR A 200 -4.37 17.24 -6.94
CA THR A 200 -4.38 16.24 -5.85
C THR A 200 -3.85 16.72 -4.51
N LEU A 201 -2.93 17.69 -4.49
CA LEU A 201 -2.65 18.57 -3.33
C LEU A 201 -3.10 20.01 -3.58
N ARG A 202 -3.58 20.31 -4.79
CA ARG A 202 -4.02 21.65 -5.16
C ARG A 202 -5.46 21.95 -4.74
N GLN A 203 -5.81 21.69 -3.49
CA GLN A 203 -6.75 22.63 -2.86
C GLN A 203 -6.07 24.00 -2.69
N TYR A 204 -4.75 23.99 -2.58
CA TYR A 204 -3.92 25.14 -2.80
C TYR A 204 -3.57 25.26 -4.28
N SER A 205 -4.12 26.29 -4.92
CA SER A 205 -3.73 26.76 -6.24
C SER A 205 -2.19 26.78 -6.40
N ALA A 206 -1.68 27.01 -7.62
CA ALA A 206 -0.31 27.51 -7.84
C ALA A 206 0.14 28.66 -6.89
N ASP A 207 -0.82 29.18 -6.13
CA ASP A 207 -0.78 30.05 -4.99
C ASP A 207 -0.16 29.51 -3.68
N LEU A 208 0.12 28.23 -3.41
CA LEU A 208 0.83 27.89 -2.15
C LEU A 208 2.27 28.40 -2.17
N THR A 209 2.94 28.31 -3.32
CA THR A 209 4.23 28.96 -3.59
C THR A 209 4.13 30.48 -3.44
N ASN A 210 3.17 31.14 -4.09
CA ASN A 210 2.99 32.59 -3.94
C ASN A 210 2.56 33.01 -2.52
N ARG A 211 1.78 32.19 -1.82
CA ARG A 211 1.31 32.39 -0.44
C ARG A 211 2.38 32.08 0.59
N ARG A 212 3.30 31.14 0.35
CA ARG A 212 4.49 30.89 1.19
C ARG A 212 5.42 32.10 1.19
N VAL A 213 5.58 32.75 0.03
CA VAL A 213 6.24 34.07 -0.06
C VAL A 213 5.51 35.11 0.80
N THR A 214 4.17 35.06 0.89
CA THR A 214 3.37 36.00 1.70
C THR A 214 3.26 35.62 3.19
N LEU A 215 3.52 34.36 3.54
CA LEU A 215 3.52 33.81 4.91
C LEU A 215 4.87 33.98 5.63
N ALA A 216 5.81 34.71 5.04
CA ALA A 216 7.22 34.74 5.43
C ALA A 216 7.43 35.21 6.89
N VAL A 217 7.37 34.27 7.82
CA VAL A 217 7.76 34.40 9.25
C VAL A 217 9.30 34.22 9.39
N GLU A 218 10.07 34.72 8.43
CA GLU A 218 11.53 34.56 8.31
C GLU A 218 11.97 33.13 7.86
N ASN A 219 12.67 33.05 6.72
CA ASN A 219 13.47 31.90 6.27
C ASN A 219 12.74 30.64 5.72
N VAL A 220 11.91 30.81 4.69
CA VAL A 220 11.40 29.66 3.91
C VAL A 220 12.55 29.00 3.12
N THR A 221 12.98 27.81 3.54
CA THR A 221 13.95 27.01 2.78
C THR A 221 13.25 26.14 1.72
N LYS A 222 13.51 26.44 0.43
CA LYS A 222 13.16 25.67 -0.78
C LYS A 222 11.69 25.17 -0.86
N GLU A 223 10.86 26.01 -1.45
CA GLU A 223 9.39 26.02 -1.51
C GLU A 223 8.63 24.78 -2.01
N GLY A 224 9.24 23.80 -2.69
CA GLY A 224 8.50 22.67 -3.27
C GLY A 224 8.87 21.26 -2.74
N ALA A 225 9.98 21.12 -2.03
CA ALA A 225 10.52 19.79 -1.69
C ALA A 225 9.71 19.08 -0.58
N LEU A 226 9.31 19.83 0.46
CA LEU A 226 8.55 19.28 1.58
C LEU A 226 7.11 18.94 1.17
N GLU A 227 6.51 19.74 0.29
CA GLU A 227 5.17 19.49 -0.27
C GLU A 227 5.14 18.20 -1.10
N ASN A 228 6.08 18.05 -2.04
CA ASN A 228 6.21 16.85 -2.85
C ASN A 228 6.46 15.61 -1.97
N SER A 229 7.25 15.75 -0.91
CA SER A 229 7.49 14.67 0.05
C SER A 229 6.20 14.29 0.80
N ALA A 230 5.41 15.26 1.27
CA ALA A 230 4.12 15.02 1.91
C ALA A 230 3.13 14.32 0.96
N GLU A 231 3.01 14.79 -0.29
CA GLU A 231 2.13 14.19 -1.30
C GLU A 231 2.49 12.72 -1.54
N SER A 232 3.79 12.46 -1.67
CA SER A 232 4.31 11.11 -1.90
C SER A 232 3.91 10.17 -0.77
N VAL A 233 4.07 10.60 0.48
CA VAL A 233 3.72 9.78 1.66
C VAL A 233 2.22 9.50 1.68
N VAL A 234 1.37 10.49 1.38
CA VAL A 234 -0.08 10.27 1.31
C VAL A 234 -0.44 9.28 0.18
N PHE A 235 0.12 9.44 -1.02
CA PHE A 235 -0.12 8.50 -2.13
C PHE A 235 0.34 7.09 -1.81
N LEU A 236 1.46 6.94 -1.12
CA LEU A 236 1.94 5.64 -0.66
C LEU A 236 0.93 4.97 0.27
N PHE A 237 0.43 5.68 1.28
CA PHE A 237 -0.59 5.15 2.18
C PHE A 237 -1.90 4.82 1.45
N VAL A 238 -2.39 5.69 0.58
CA VAL A 238 -3.61 5.44 -0.23
C VAL A 238 -3.45 4.20 -1.11
N SER A 239 -2.32 4.07 -1.79
CA SER A 239 -2.05 2.94 -2.68
C SER A 239 -2.01 1.62 -1.91
N PHE A 240 -1.34 1.64 -0.75
CA PHE A 240 -1.19 0.47 0.11
C PHE A 240 -2.52 -0.04 0.69
N MET A 241 -3.38 0.87 1.14
CA MET A 241 -4.66 0.50 1.75
C MET A 241 -5.65 -0.13 0.76
N ASN A 242 -5.45 0.04 -0.54
CA ASN A 242 -6.33 -0.53 -1.56
C ASN A 242 -5.87 -1.90 -2.09
N GLU A 243 -4.58 -2.24 -1.98
CA GLU A 243 -4.04 -3.56 -2.32
C GLU A 243 -4.51 -4.67 -1.35
N GLY A 244 -4.84 -4.33 -0.09
CA GLY A 244 -5.34 -5.29 0.90
C GLY A 244 -6.60 -6.04 0.48
N LYS A 245 -7.39 -5.46 -0.44
CA LYS A 245 -8.61 -6.07 -0.99
C LYS A 245 -8.35 -7.12 -2.08
N LEU A 246 -7.11 -7.24 -2.56
CA LEU A 246 -6.76 -8.08 -3.72
C LEU A 246 -6.43 -9.53 -3.38
N VAL A 247 -6.01 -9.78 -2.13
CA VAL A 247 -5.66 -11.13 -1.67
C VAL A 247 -6.91 -12.03 -1.58
N ASP A 248 -8.08 -11.45 -1.35
CA ASP A 248 -9.34 -12.17 -1.10
C ASP A 248 -10.07 -12.59 -2.39
N ASN A 249 -9.91 -11.84 -3.49
CA ASN A 249 -10.73 -12.02 -4.69
C ASN A 249 -10.14 -12.97 -5.74
N LEU A 250 -8.82 -13.15 -5.77
CA LEU A 250 -8.16 -13.99 -6.80
C LEU A 250 -8.07 -15.46 -6.38
N PHE A 251 -8.09 -15.75 -5.08
CA PHE A 251 -7.91 -17.08 -4.52
C PHE A 251 -9.03 -17.41 -3.55
N ARG A 252 -9.63 -18.59 -3.71
CA ARG A 252 -10.50 -19.19 -2.68
C ARG A 252 -9.65 -19.77 -1.55
N PHE A 253 -8.76 -18.98 -0.98
CA PHE A 253 -7.97 -19.42 0.17
C PHE A 253 -8.90 -19.70 1.34
N SER A 254 -8.51 -20.64 2.19
CA SER A 254 -9.10 -20.75 3.51
C SER A 254 -8.82 -19.46 4.30
N GLN A 255 -9.68 -19.12 5.26
CA GLN A 255 -9.54 -17.88 6.04
C GLN A 255 -8.18 -17.80 6.76
N SER A 256 -7.60 -18.93 7.17
CA SER A 256 -6.28 -19.00 7.80
C SER A 256 -5.12 -18.85 6.81
N ASP A 257 -5.24 -19.38 5.59
CA ASP A 257 -4.19 -19.26 4.57
C ASP A 257 -4.13 -17.84 3.97
N ALA A 258 -5.30 -17.24 3.72
CA ALA A 258 -5.42 -15.84 3.32
C ALA A 258 -4.74 -14.92 4.33
N TYR A 259 -4.91 -15.20 5.62
CA TYR A 259 -4.31 -14.45 6.71
C TYR A 259 -2.78 -14.48 6.71
N VAL A 260 -2.18 -15.67 6.67
CA VAL A 260 -0.72 -15.84 6.70
C VAL A 260 -0.09 -15.18 5.48
N CYS A 261 -0.73 -15.35 4.34
CA CYS A 261 -0.35 -14.72 3.09
C CYS A 261 -0.44 -13.19 3.16
N LEU A 262 -1.53 -12.64 3.69
CA LEU A 262 -1.70 -11.20 3.84
C LEU A 262 -0.61 -10.62 4.75
N LYS A 263 -0.30 -11.28 5.88
CA LYS A 263 0.79 -10.85 6.77
C LYS A 263 2.12 -10.72 6.02
N SER A 264 2.51 -11.71 5.23
CA SER A 264 3.81 -11.70 4.53
C SER A 264 3.87 -10.71 3.35
N VAL A 265 2.76 -10.52 2.63
CA VAL A 265 2.67 -9.56 1.50
C VAL A 265 2.94 -8.12 1.95
N LEU A 266 2.49 -7.77 3.16
CA LEU A 266 2.33 -6.37 3.57
C LEU A 266 3.48 -5.81 4.39
N VAL A 267 4.31 -6.67 5.00
CA VAL A 267 5.38 -6.24 5.90
C VAL A 267 6.41 -5.35 5.21
N LYS A 268 6.99 -5.75 4.07
CA LYS A 268 8.02 -4.94 3.40
C LYS A 268 7.46 -3.62 2.84
N PRO A 269 6.30 -3.62 2.14
CA PRO A 269 5.69 -2.38 1.68
C PRO A 269 5.38 -1.41 2.82
N LEU A 270 4.78 -1.88 3.93
CA LEU A 270 4.46 -1.00 5.06
C LEU A 270 5.71 -0.40 5.70
N ASN A 271 6.76 -1.21 5.91
CA ASN A 271 8.03 -0.70 6.42
C ASN A 271 8.60 0.40 5.52
N TYR A 272 8.56 0.22 4.19
CA TYR A 272 9.00 1.24 3.23
C TYR A 272 8.21 2.55 3.38
N ILE A 273 6.88 2.48 3.51
CA ILE A 273 6.03 3.66 3.70
C ILE A 273 6.37 4.38 5.02
N LEU A 274 6.57 3.61 6.10
CA LEU A 274 6.96 4.16 7.40
C LEU A 274 8.35 4.82 7.35
N ASP A 275 9.29 4.26 6.58
CA ASP A 275 10.61 4.86 6.38
C ASP A 275 10.51 6.18 5.60
N CYS A 276 9.70 6.23 4.53
CA CYS A 276 9.41 7.47 3.79
C CYS A 276 8.72 8.52 4.67
N ALA A 277 7.75 8.12 5.50
CA ALA A 277 7.07 9.02 6.42
C ALA A 277 8.04 9.58 7.49
N LYS A 278 8.97 8.74 7.97
CA LYS A 278 10.02 9.17 8.90
C LYS A 278 10.97 10.17 8.25
N GLU A 279 11.39 9.94 7.01
CA GLU A 279 12.24 10.87 6.24
C GLU A 279 11.55 12.23 6.07
N PHE A 280 10.26 12.22 5.69
CA PHE A 280 9.44 13.42 5.62
C PHE A 280 9.37 14.17 6.97
N LEU A 281 9.10 13.46 8.07
CA LEU A 281 9.05 14.07 9.41
C LEU A 281 10.39 14.69 9.82
N GLN A 282 11.51 14.02 9.52
CA GLN A 282 12.84 14.58 9.78
C GLN A 282 13.06 15.87 8.99
N GLN A 283 12.60 15.94 7.74
CA GLN A 283 12.67 17.14 6.94
C GLN A 283 11.77 18.26 7.52
N ALA A 284 10.54 17.94 7.93
CA ALA A 284 9.64 18.88 8.58
C ALA A 284 10.24 19.45 9.88
N HIS A 285 10.83 18.61 10.73
CA HIS A 285 11.51 19.05 11.95
C HIS A 285 12.69 19.99 11.67
N ARG A 286 13.48 19.73 10.61
CA ARG A 286 14.58 20.62 10.21
C ARG A 286 14.07 21.99 9.76
N ASN A 287 12.96 22.02 9.01
CA ASN A 287 12.33 23.27 8.59
C ASN A 287 11.80 24.06 9.81
N LEU A 288 11.11 23.39 10.73
CA LEU A 288 10.65 24.01 11.98
C LEU A 288 11.80 24.52 12.86
N GLY A 289 12.95 23.84 12.87
CA GLY A 289 14.15 24.31 13.57
C GLY A 289 14.78 25.57 12.96
N ARG A 290 14.42 25.91 11.71
CA ARG A 290 14.80 27.15 11.02
C ARG A 290 13.72 28.24 11.10
N ASN A 291 12.68 28.03 11.92
CA ASN A 291 11.47 28.85 11.99
C ASN A 291 10.65 28.90 10.68
N ASP A 292 10.81 27.91 9.79
CA ASP A 292 9.90 27.74 8.64
C ASP A 292 8.60 27.07 9.11
N LEU A 293 7.72 27.90 9.70
CA LEU A 293 6.44 27.48 10.26
C LEU A 293 5.43 27.06 9.19
N ALA A 294 5.66 27.42 7.92
CA ALA A 294 4.83 26.98 6.81
C ALA A 294 4.87 25.45 6.60
N ALA A 295 5.84 24.75 7.19
CA ALA A 295 5.88 23.29 7.25
C ALA A 295 4.60 22.67 7.85
N VAL A 296 3.87 23.39 8.72
CA VAL A 296 2.59 22.92 9.29
C VAL A 296 1.56 22.60 8.22
N PHE A 297 1.54 23.34 7.12
CA PHE A 297 0.60 23.14 6.02
C PHE A 297 0.91 21.90 5.18
N CYS A 298 2.12 21.35 5.27
CA CYS A 298 2.44 20.02 4.71
C CYS A 298 2.04 18.88 5.67
N LEU A 299 2.08 19.13 6.97
CA LEU A 299 1.82 18.12 8.00
C LEU A 299 0.32 17.90 8.22
N LEU A 300 -0.50 18.96 8.15
CA LEU A 300 -1.94 18.91 8.38
C LEU A 300 -2.69 17.97 7.41
N PRO A 301 -2.47 18.02 6.08
CA PRO A 301 -3.12 17.09 5.15
C PRO A 301 -2.77 15.62 5.45
N LEU A 302 -1.51 15.34 5.80
CA LEU A 302 -1.07 14.00 6.18
C LEU A 302 -1.77 13.53 7.47
N SER A 303 -1.82 14.36 8.51
CA SER A 303 -2.52 14.02 9.76
C SER A 303 -4.01 13.74 9.49
N LYS A 304 -4.68 14.60 8.71
CA LYS A 304 -6.08 14.43 8.31
C LYS A 304 -6.32 13.09 7.62
N TYR A 305 -5.45 12.71 6.69
CA TYR A 305 -5.55 11.44 5.98
C TYR A 305 -5.39 10.24 6.92
N ILE A 306 -4.38 10.25 7.78
CA ILE A 306 -4.11 9.12 8.69
C ILE A 306 -5.28 8.93 9.65
N HIS A 307 -5.82 10.02 10.21
CA HIS A 307 -6.97 9.96 11.11
C HIS A 307 -8.25 9.49 10.42
N ARG A 308 -8.52 9.98 9.20
CA ARG A 308 -9.67 9.50 8.40
C ARG A 308 -9.59 8.01 8.10
N SER A 309 -8.37 7.48 7.96
CA SER A 309 -8.12 6.08 7.62
C SER A 309 -7.78 5.21 8.84
N GLN A 310 -7.88 5.75 10.06
CA GLN A 310 -7.35 5.12 11.27
C GLN A 310 -7.98 3.75 11.57
N ASP A 311 -9.29 3.60 11.39
CA ASP A 311 -9.97 2.32 11.66
C ASP A 311 -9.57 1.24 10.66
N ARG A 312 -9.37 1.61 9.39
CA ARG A 312 -8.85 0.70 8.38
C ARG A 312 -7.42 0.29 8.70
N PHE A 313 -6.57 1.23 9.12
CA PHE A 313 -5.22 0.91 9.58
C PHE A 313 -5.26 -0.02 10.79
N LYS A 314 -6.12 0.22 11.78
CA LYS A 314 -6.25 -0.67 12.94
C LYS A 314 -6.68 -2.07 12.53
N GLU A 315 -7.71 -2.19 11.69
CA GLU A 315 -8.20 -3.47 11.18
C GLU A 315 -7.09 -4.25 10.47
N PHE A 316 -6.36 -3.55 9.61
CA PHE A 316 -5.27 -4.11 8.83
C PHE A 316 -4.05 -4.47 9.70
N MET A 317 -3.80 -3.70 10.76
CA MET A 317 -2.68 -3.89 11.69
C MET A 317 -2.97 -4.92 12.79
N LYS A 318 -4.21 -5.38 12.98
CA LYS A 318 -4.55 -6.45 13.96
C LYS A 318 -3.66 -7.69 13.82
N PHE A 319 -3.16 -7.92 12.62
CA PHE A 319 -2.48 -9.15 12.22
C PHE A 319 -0.98 -8.97 11.96
N SER A 320 -0.49 -7.74 12.08
CA SER A 320 0.93 -7.42 11.97
C SER A 320 1.65 -7.63 13.30
N GLU A 321 2.98 -7.71 13.24
CA GLU A 321 3.80 -7.93 14.42
C GLU A 321 3.76 -6.72 15.38
N PRO A 322 3.84 -6.93 16.70
CA PRO A 322 3.76 -5.85 17.69
C PRO A 322 4.76 -4.71 17.40
N ALA A 323 5.98 -5.05 16.97
CA ALA A 323 6.99 -4.05 16.61
C ALA A 323 6.56 -3.15 15.44
N LEU A 324 5.87 -3.70 14.44
CA LEU A 324 5.36 -2.93 13.29
C LEU A 324 4.19 -2.03 13.70
N GLN A 325 3.33 -2.51 14.59
CA GLN A 325 2.24 -1.71 15.19
C GLN A 325 2.79 -0.54 16.00
N GLU A 326 3.81 -0.79 16.83
CA GLU A 326 4.46 0.25 17.62
C GLU A 326 5.14 1.31 16.74
N ARG A 327 5.86 0.89 15.68
CA ARG A 327 6.43 1.83 14.71
C ARG A 327 5.38 2.70 14.03
N PHE A 328 4.27 2.10 13.58
CA PHE A 328 3.16 2.85 12.96
C PHE A 328 2.56 3.87 13.94
N ASN A 329 2.27 3.45 15.17
CA ASN A 329 1.72 4.33 16.21
C ASN A 329 2.69 5.47 16.58
N THR A 330 4.00 5.20 16.59
CA THR A 330 5.03 6.21 16.84
C THR A 330 5.04 7.28 15.74
N ILE A 331 4.96 6.87 14.46
CA ILE A 331 4.86 7.81 13.34
C ILE A 331 3.60 8.66 13.43
N LEU A 332 2.44 8.05 13.72
CA LEU A 332 1.17 8.78 13.89
C LEU A 332 1.26 9.84 14.99
N LYS A 333 1.77 9.46 16.18
CA LYS A 333 1.98 10.41 17.28
C LYS A 333 2.98 11.50 16.91
N SER A 334 4.03 11.14 16.17
CA SER A 334 5.05 12.10 15.72
C SER A 334 4.42 13.16 14.82
N VAL A 335 3.64 12.77 13.79
CA VAL A 335 2.96 13.72 12.88
C VAL A 335 2.15 14.74 13.67
N ASP A 336 1.30 14.30 14.59
CA ASP A 336 0.46 15.19 15.39
C ASP A 336 1.28 16.08 16.33
N SER A 337 2.31 15.53 16.98
CA SER A 337 3.17 16.31 17.85
C SER A 337 3.94 17.38 17.10
N THR A 338 4.38 17.10 15.86
CA THR A 338 5.08 18.06 15.01
C THR A 338 4.14 19.16 14.51
N CYS A 339 2.87 18.83 14.20
CA CYS A 339 1.84 19.84 13.92
C CYS A 339 1.66 20.80 15.10
N VAL A 340 1.53 20.26 16.33
CA VAL A 340 1.31 21.08 17.53
C VAL A 340 2.52 21.93 17.87
N ASP A 341 3.73 21.38 17.78
CA ASP A 341 4.99 22.13 17.97
C ASP A 341 5.08 23.31 16.99
N ALA A 342 4.70 23.11 15.72
CA ALA A 342 4.68 24.20 14.74
C ALA A 342 3.68 25.31 15.11
N LEU A 343 2.49 24.95 15.59
CA LEU A 343 1.46 25.90 16.03
C LEU A 343 1.87 26.65 17.31
N GLU A 344 2.50 25.97 18.26
CA GLU A 344 3.02 26.58 19.49
C GLU A 344 4.15 27.56 19.17
N LYS A 345 5.10 27.18 18.31
CA LYS A 345 6.15 28.07 17.84
C LYS A 345 5.61 29.29 17.12
N PHE A 346 4.53 29.16 16.34
CA PHE A 346 3.86 30.31 15.74
C PHE A 346 3.30 31.27 16.79
N VAL A 347 2.59 30.75 17.79
CA VAL A 347 2.04 31.56 18.89
C VAL A 347 3.16 32.26 19.65
N ASP A 348 4.26 31.57 19.93
CA ASP A 348 5.41 32.13 20.64
C ASP A 348 6.16 33.16 19.80
N HIS A 349 6.26 32.97 18.49
CA HIS A 349 6.82 33.95 17.56
C HIS A 349 6.01 35.25 17.57
N VAL A 350 4.68 35.18 17.47
CA VAL A 350 3.82 36.37 17.49
C VAL A 350 3.84 37.07 18.85
N LYS A 351 3.94 36.33 19.96
CA LYS A 351 3.96 36.90 21.32
C LYS A 351 5.27 37.58 21.68
N ASN A 352 6.39 37.01 21.24
CA ASN A 352 7.73 37.42 21.65
C ASN A 352 8.46 38.18 20.55
N ASP A 353 7.71 38.85 19.66
CA ASP A 353 8.29 39.70 18.63
C ASP A 353 9.20 40.76 19.27
N GLN A 354 10.48 40.71 18.87
CA GLN A 354 11.50 41.63 19.37
C GLN A 354 11.57 42.91 18.54
N GLU A 355 11.06 42.88 17.31
CA GLU A 355 10.96 44.05 16.45
C GLU A 355 9.74 44.89 16.83
N LYS A 356 9.86 45.62 17.95
CA LYS A 356 8.90 46.69 18.31
C LYS A 356 9.05 47.93 17.42
N PHE A 357 9.35 47.73 16.15
CA PHE A 357 9.44 48.80 15.17
C PHE A 357 8.03 49.27 14.84
N ILE A 358 7.76 50.54 15.11
CA ILE A 358 6.52 51.19 14.65
C ILE A 358 6.89 51.90 13.35
N PRO A 359 6.29 51.53 12.20
CA PRO A 359 6.55 52.22 10.94
C PRO A 359 6.29 53.72 11.07
N SER A 360 7.24 54.53 10.60
CA SER A 360 7.17 56.00 10.71
C SER A 360 6.02 56.63 9.91
N ASP A 361 5.47 55.89 8.96
CA ASP A 361 4.30 56.24 8.14
C ASP A 361 2.97 55.75 8.74
N CYS A 362 3.00 55.23 9.97
CA CYS A 362 1.85 54.61 10.66
C CYS A 362 1.23 53.44 9.88
N THR A 363 1.99 52.77 9.00
CA THR A 363 1.52 51.58 8.29
C THR A 363 1.52 50.34 9.20
N VAL A 364 0.85 49.28 8.74
CA VAL A 364 0.71 48.02 9.47
C VAL A 364 2.03 47.26 9.46
N HIS A 365 2.49 46.84 10.65
CA HIS A 365 3.69 46.02 10.79
C HIS A 365 3.57 44.71 10.01
N GLN A 366 4.68 44.24 9.44
CA GLN A 366 4.72 43.03 8.63
C GLN A 366 4.25 41.79 9.41
N LEU A 367 4.57 41.70 10.70
CA LEU A 367 4.11 40.62 11.58
C LEU A 367 2.58 40.47 11.55
N THR A 368 1.84 41.59 11.57
CA THR A 368 0.37 41.57 11.54
C THR A 368 -0.14 40.97 10.24
N SER A 369 0.47 41.33 9.10
CA SER A 369 0.12 40.78 7.79
C SER A 369 0.42 39.28 7.73
N ASN A 370 1.63 38.88 8.12
CA ASN A 370 2.06 37.47 8.14
C ASN A 370 1.15 36.62 9.03
N ALA A 371 0.79 37.11 10.22
CA ALA A 371 -0.07 36.40 11.15
C ALA A 371 -1.49 36.20 10.59
N LEU A 372 -2.06 37.22 9.96
CA LEU A 372 -3.39 37.10 9.34
C LEU A 372 -3.40 36.08 8.19
N ILE A 373 -2.38 36.09 7.34
CA ILE A 373 -2.28 35.14 6.22
C ILE A 373 -2.10 33.71 6.74
N PHE A 374 -1.31 33.52 7.80
CA PHE A 374 -1.14 32.22 8.44
C PHE A 374 -2.45 31.68 9.01
N LEU A 375 -3.22 32.53 9.70
CA LEU A 375 -4.54 32.16 10.21
C LEU A 375 -5.54 31.86 9.09
N GLU A 376 -5.53 32.63 8.00
CA GLU A 376 -6.38 32.36 6.83
C GLU A 376 -6.06 30.97 6.23
N GLN A 377 -4.79 30.60 6.12
CA GLN A 377 -4.42 29.26 5.64
C GLN A 377 -4.85 28.15 6.61
N LEU A 378 -4.74 28.38 7.92
CA LEU A 378 -5.24 27.42 8.91
C LEU A 378 -6.75 27.22 8.83
N MET A 379 -7.52 28.25 8.47
CA MET A 379 -8.97 28.12 8.29
C MET A 379 -9.34 27.18 7.13
N ILE A 380 -8.54 27.19 6.04
CA ILE A 380 -8.72 26.26 4.92
C ILE A 380 -8.60 24.81 5.40
N GLU A 381 -7.68 24.54 6.33
CA GLU A 381 -7.42 23.22 6.92
C GLU A 381 -8.11 23.01 8.28
N SER A 382 -9.19 23.75 8.56
CA SER A 382 -9.91 23.70 9.85
C SER A 382 -10.31 22.29 10.29
N GLN A 383 -10.64 21.39 9.35
CA GLN A 383 -10.92 19.98 9.64
C GLN A 383 -9.68 19.21 10.09
N ALA A 384 -8.54 19.40 9.43
CA ALA A 384 -7.28 18.77 9.82
C ALA A 384 -6.82 19.28 11.20
N LEU A 385 -6.93 20.58 11.41
CA LEU A 385 -6.59 21.25 12.66
C LEU A 385 -7.44 20.75 13.82
N ALA A 386 -8.75 20.63 13.64
CA ALA A 386 -9.65 20.12 14.67
C ALA A 386 -9.26 18.70 15.12
N VAL A 387 -8.87 17.83 14.18
CA VAL A 387 -8.43 16.47 14.46
C VAL A 387 -7.15 16.45 15.30
N VAL A 388 -6.12 17.21 14.90
CA VAL A 388 -4.83 17.32 15.61
C VAL A 388 -5.00 17.87 17.03
N LEU A 389 -5.82 18.91 17.19
CA LEU A 389 -6.04 19.52 18.51
C LEU A 389 -6.87 18.60 19.43
N SER A 390 -7.83 17.86 18.86
CA SER A 390 -8.64 16.89 19.61
C SER A 390 -7.83 15.66 20.04
N SER A 391 -6.84 15.23 19.24
CA SER A 391 -5.96 14.10 19.60
C SER A 391 -5.08 14.45 20.81
N LYS A 392 -4.61 15.69 20.92
CA LYS A 392 -3.84 16.19 22.07
C LYS A 392 -4.65 16.43 23.34
N GLN A 393 -5.91 16.87 23.24
CA GLN A 393 -6.78 17.05 24.43
C GLN A 393 -6.97 15.75 25.22
N LYS A 394 -6.89 14.57 24.57
CA LYS A 394 -6.95 13.27 25.25
C LYS A 394 -5.68 12.91 26.03
N ASP A 395 -4.52 13.44 25.62
CA ASP A 395 -3.21 13.06 26.17
C ASP A 395 -2.63 14.11 27.15
N SER A 396 -3.04 15.39 27.08
CA SER A 396 -2.59 16.43 28.02
C SER A 396 -3.43 17.73 27.96
N PRO A 397 -4.00 18.25 29.07
CA PRO A 397 -4.83 19.46 29.08
C PRO A 397 -4.03 20.79 29.11
N THR A 398 -2.71 20.76 29.00
CA THR A 398 -1.83 21.91 29.31
C THR A 398 -1.43 22.76 28.09
N THR A 399 -1.73 22.30 26.87
CA THR A 399 -1.32 22.97 25.62
C THR A 399 -1.93 24.37 25.49
N VAL A 400 -1.15 25.35 25.04
CA VAL A 400 -1.57 26.77 24.93
C VAL A 400 -2.50 27.00 23.73
N VAL A 401 -2.32 26.23 22.66
CA VAL A 401 -3.08 26.35 21.40
C VAL A 401 -4.58 26.03 21.56
N PRO A 402 -4.99 24.95 22.25
CA PRO A 402 -6.41 24.71 22.54
C PRO A 402 -7.09 25.87 23.28
N LYS A 403 -6.40 26.53 24.22
CA LYS A 403 -6.97 27.62 25.02
C LYS A 403 -7.21 28.91 24.23
N LEU A 404 -6.48 29.13 23.14
CA LEU A 404 -6.64 30.29 22.25
C LEU A 404 -7.75 30.09 21.22
N LEU A 405 -8.04 28.83 20.86
CA LEU A 405 -9.05 28.46 19.86
C LEU A 405 -10.37 27.99 20.51
N ASP A 406 -10.39 27.75 21.82
CA ASP A 406 -11.59 27.48 22.59
C ASP A 406 -12.52 28.71 22.56
N ASN A 407 -13.60 28.59 21.79
CA ASN A 407 -14.58 29.65 21.61
C ASN A 407 -15.33 29.94 22.94
N PRO A 408 -15.18 31.12 23.57
CA PRO A 408 -15.83 31.42 24.86
C PRO A 408 -17.36 31.53 24.75
N LYS A 409 -17.93 31.50 23.54
CA LYS A 409 -19.38 31.56 23.31
C LYS A 409 -20.14 30.27 23.65
N SER A 410 -19.46 29.13 23.81
CA SER A 410 -20.12 27.86 24.20
C SER A 410 -20.47 27.77 25.70
N ARG A 411 -19.96 28.68 26.56
CA ARG A 411 -20.24 28.64 28.02
C ARG A 411 -21.32 29.61 28.49
N ARG A 412 -21.95 30.38 27.60
CA ARG A 412 -23.04 31.31 27.95
C ARG A 412 -24.42 30.81 27.50
N THR A 413 -24.75 29.54 27.76
CA THR A 413 -26.13 29.04 27.69
C THR A 413 -26.33 27.96 28.75
N SER A 414 -26.24 28.31 30.02
CA SER A 414 -26.77 27.52 31.13
C SER A 414 -26.74 28.40 32.39
N GLY A 415 -27.77 29.22 32.55
CA GLY A 415 -27.88 30.12 33.70
C GLY A 415 -28.92 31.21 33.53
N CYS A 416 -30.13 30.82 33.13
CA CYS A 416 -31.37 31.54 33.44
C CYS A 416 -32.47 30.50 33.65
N GLN A 417 -32.65 30.13 34.92
CA GLN A 417 -33.95 29.83 35.50
C GLN A 417 -34.05 30.66 36.77
#